data_AF-A0A6J1WAL3-F1
#
_entry.id   AF-A0A6J1WAL3-F1
#
_cell.length_a   1.000
_cell.length_b   1.000
_cell.length_c   1.000
_cell.angle_alpha   90.00
_cell.angle_beta   90.00
_cell.angle_gamma   90.00
#
_symmetry.space_group_name_H-M   'P 1'
#
loop_
_entity.id
_entity.type
_entity.pdbx_description
1 polymer ?
#
loop_
_entity_poly.entity_id
_entity_poly.type
_entity_poly.pdbx_seq_one_letter_code
_entity_poly.pdbx_strand_id
1 'polypeptide(L)'
;MVRQALLPAACLLQLQEIQDVCCEFLKRQLDCSNCLGIRAFADTHSCRELLRIADKFTQQNFPEVMESEEFLLLPAAQLIDIVSSDELNVRSEEQTFQAVMSWVKYNVAERRQHLAQVHY
;
A
#
# COMPACT_ATOMS: atom_id res chain seq x y z
N MET A 1 -6.10 40.67 -17.97
CA MET A 1 -5.19 39.54 -17.67
C MET A 1 -5.66 38.67 -16.48
N VAL A 2 -6.47 39.16 -15.54
CA VAL A 2 -6.85 38.38 -14.33
C VAL A 2 -7.90 37.27 -14.58
N ARG A 3 -8.72 37.38 -15.63
CA ARG A 3 -9.85 36.45 -15.88
C ARG A 3 -9.46 35.08 -16.46
N GLN A 4 -8.28 34.97 -17.09
CA GLN A 4 -7.83 33.73 -17.75
C GLN A 4 -7.22 32.69 -16.79
N ALA A 5 -6.81 33.09 -15.58
CA ALA A 5 -6.27 32.18 -14.56
C ALA A 5 -7.33 31.60 -13.62
N LEU A 6 -8.55 32.19 -13.60
CA LEU A 6 -9.64 31.77 -12.71
C LEU A 6 -10.22 30.41 -13.08
N LEU A 7 -10.39 30.12 -14.37
CA LEU A 7 -10.96 28.85 -14.82
C LEU A 7 -10.02 27.66 -14.55
N PRO A 8 -8.71 27.71 -14.86
CA PRO A 8 -7.78 26.64 -14.48
C PRO A 8 -7.70 26.43 -12.96
N ALA A 9 -7.71 27.51 -12.17
CA ALA A 9 -7.71 27.42 -10.71
C ALA A 9 -8.99 26.77 -10.17
N ALA A 10 -10.16 27.15 -10.69
CA ALA A 10 -11.44 26.55 -10.31
C ALA A 10 -11.50 25.06 -10.67
N CYS A 11 -11.02 24.67 -11.86
CA CYS A 11 -10.93 23.26 -12.24
C CYS A 11 -9.96 22.48 -11.33
N LEU A 12 -8.80 23.06 -10.98
CA LEU A 12 -7.86 22.43 -10.06
C LEU A 12 -8.47 22.22 -8.67
N LEU A 13 -9.17 23.24 -8.13
CA LEU A 13 -9.83 23.15 -6.83
C LEU A 13 -10.93 22.08 -6.82
N GLN A 14 -11.76 22.02 -7.87
CA GLN A 14 -12.79 20.98 -7.98
C GLN A 14 -12.19 19.57 -8.07
N LEU A 15 -11.06 19.41 -8.77
CA LEU A 15 -10.35 18.13 -8.84
C LEU A 15 -9.75 17.74 -7.47
N GLN A 16 -9.25 18.70 -6.70
CA GLN A 16 -8.76 18.45 -5.34
C GLN A 16 -9.91 18.06 -4.38
N GLU A 17 -11.05 18.75 -4.43
CA GLU A 17 -12.22 18.38 -3.63
C GLU A 17 -12.70 16.94 -3.94
N ILE A 18 -12.70 16.56 -5.23
CA ILE A 18 -13.04 15.18 -5.63
C ILE A 18 -11.99 14.20 -5.08
N GLN A 19 -10.70 14.53 -5.18
CA GLN A 19 -9.62 13.70 -4.65
C GLN A 19 -9.79 13.48 -3.14
N ASP A 20 -10.12 14.52 -2.38
CA ASP A 20 -10.33 14.45 -0.94
C ASP A 20 -11.53 13.56 -0.59
N VAL A 21 -12.65 13.70 -1.31
CA VAL A 21 -13.84 12.86 -1.12
C VAL A 21 -13.55 11.40 -1.43
N CYS A 22 -12.81 11.12 -2.51
CA CYS A 22 -12.36 9.77 -2.84
C CYS A 22 -11.45 9.19 -1.75
N CYS A 23 -10.51 9.98 -1.23
CA CYS A 23 -9.64 9.55 -0.14
C CYS A 23 -10.44 9.22 1.12
N GLU A 24 -11.40 10.06 1.51
CA GLU A 24 -12.27 9.80 2.64
C GLU A 24 -13.14 8.56 2.46
N PHE A 25 -13.62 8.30 1.24
CA PHE A 25 -14.34 7.07 0.93
C PHE A 25 -13.44 5.83 1.10
N LEU A 26 -12.24 5.85 0.53
CA LEU A 26 -11.29 4.74 0.62
C LEU A 26 -10.85 4.49 2.06
N LYS A 27 -10.64 5.54 2.86
CA LYS A 27 -10.35 5.40 4.31
C LYS A 27 -11.45 4.62 5.05
N ARG A 28 -12.72 4.81 4.67
CA ARG A 28 -13.88 4.12 5.29
C ARG A 28 -14.10 2.70 4.77
N GLN A 29 -13.43 2.31 3.70
CA GLN A 29 -13.54 1.00 3.07
C GLN A 29 -12.27 0.14 3.22
N LEU A 30 -11.31 0.60 4.03
CA LEU A 30 -10.09 -0.12 4.35
C LEU A 30 -10.41 -1.49 4.96
N ASP A 31 -9.88 -2.52 4.32
CA ASP A 31 -10.04 -3.92 4.70
C ASP A 31 -8.75 -4.68 4.41
N CYS A 32 -8.52 -5.80 5.09
CA CYS A 32 -7.33 -6.64 4.89
C CYS A 32 -7.20 -7.15 3.45
N SER A 33 -8.32 -7.30 2.74
CA SER A 33 -8.36 -7.74 1.33
C SER A 33 -8.07 -6.64 0.30
N ASN A 34 -8.08 -5.36 0.68
CA ASN A 34 -7.92 -4.23 -0.27
C ASN A 34 -6.90 -3.17 0.17
N CYS A 35 -6.33 -3.29 1.38
CA CYS A 35 -5.50 -2.26 1.97
C CYS A 35 -4.23 -1.99 1.16
N LEU A 36 -3.68 -3.01 0.48
CA LEU A 36 -2.46 -2.88 -0.32
C LEU A 36 -2.74 -2.16 -1.63
N GLY A 37 -3.89 -2.46 -2.26
CA GLY A 37 -4.39 -1.71 -3.41
C GLY A 37 -4.64 -0.23 -3.07
N ILE A 38 -5.28 0.04 -1.93
CA ILE A 38 -5.53 1.41 -1.45
C ILE A 38 -4.21 2.14 -1.14
N ARG A 39 -3.24 1.46 -0.53
CA ARG A 39 -1.91 1.98 -0.26
C ARG A 39 -1.18 2.38 -1.56
N ALA A 40 -1.14 1.49 -2.54
CA ALA A 40 -0.51 1.75 -3.83
C ALA A 40 -1.20 2.89 -4.60
N PHE A 41 -2.53 2.97 -4.51
CA PHE A 41 -3.30 4.09 -5.04
C PHE A 41 -2.90 5.41 -4.36
N ALA A 42 -2.81 5.41 -3.03
CA ALA A 42 -2.45 6.60 -2.27
C ALA A 42 -1.04 7.10 -2.58
N ASP A 43 -0.08 6.18 -2.76
CA ASP A 43 1.29 6.51 -3.18
C ASP A 43 1.32 7.14 -4.58
N THR A 44 0.66 6.49 -5.55
CA THR A 44 0.57 6.96 -6.95
C THR A 44 -0.02 8.36 -7.05
N HIS A 45 -1.05 8.66 -6.25
CA HIS A 45 -1.73 9.95 -6.26
C HIS A 45 -1.19 10.94 -5.23
N SER A 46 -0.09 10.61 -4.53
CA SER A 46 0.53 11.43 -3.49
C SER A 46 -0.43 11.84 -2.36
N CYS A 47 -1.44 11.01 -2.08
CA CYS A 47 -2.42 11.18 -1.01
C CYS A 47 -1.81 10.77 0.33
N ARG A 48 -0.92 11.60 0.88
CA ARG A 48 -0.07 11.27 2.05
C ARG A 48 -0.86 10.79 3.27
N GLU A 49 -2.01 11.39 3.56
CA GLU A 49 -2.81 11.00 4.72
C GLU A 49 -3.46 9.62 4.52
N LEU A 50 -3.97 9.33 3.31
CA LEU A 50 -4.51 8.01 2.99
C LEU A 50 -3.41 6.94 3.03
N LEU A 51 -2.23 7.27 2.49
CA LEU A 51 -1.05 6.39 2.52
C LEU A 51 -0.68 6.04 3.97
N ARG A 52 -0.56 7.05 4.84
CA ARG A 52 -0.23 6.86 6.26
C ARG A 52 -1.25 5.98 7.00
N ILE A 53 -2.54 6.16 6.70
CA ILE A 53 -3.61 5.37 7.30
C ILE A 53 -3.56 3.92 6.78
N ALA A 54 -3.36 3.72 5.48
CA ALA A 54 -3.23 2.40 4.87
C ALA A 54 -2.00 1.66 5.39
N ASP A 55 -0.83 2.33 5.48
CA ASP A 55 0.41 1.78 6.07
C ASP A 55 0.16 1.28 7.49
N LYS A 56 -0.42 2.14 8.33
CA LYS A 56 -0.71 1.79 9.73
C LYS A 56 -1.69 0.63 9.83
N PHE A 57 -2.71 0.59 8.97
CA PHE A 57 -3.67 -0.50 8.92
C PHE A 57 -2.99 -1.82 8.50
N THR A 58 -2.16 -1.79 7.45
CA THR A 58 -1.40 -2.94 6.97
C THR A 58 -0.45 -3.46 8.04
N GLN A 59 0.27 -2.58 8.74
CA GLN A 59 1.17 -2.95 9.83
C GLN A 59 0.41 -3.60 10.99
N GLN A 60 -0.72 -3.03 11.42
CA GLN A 60 -1.52 -3.54 12.54
C GLN A 60 -2.17 -4.89 12.26
N ASN A 61 -2.64 -5.10 11.03
CA ASN A 61 -3.35 -6.31 10.59
C ASN A 61 -2.47 -7.22 9.72
N PHE A 62 -1.14 -7.04 9.77
CA PHE A 62 -0.20 -7.74 8.91
C PHE A 62 -0.41 -9.28 8.85
N PRO A 63 -0.71 -9.98 9.97
CA PRO A 63 -0.96 -11.42 9.93
C PRO A 63 -2.15 -11.83 9.06
N GLU A 64 -3.19 -11.00 8.96
CA GLU A 64 -4.34 -11.26 8.09
C GLU A 64 -4.05 -10.82 6.65
N VAL A 65 -3.35 -9.69 6.49
CA VAL A 65 -2.95 -9.18 5.18
C VAL A 65 -2.03 -10.15 4.45
N MET A 66 -1.08 -10.80 5.13
CA MET A 66 -0.17 -11.77 4.51
C MET A 66 -0.87 -13.04 3.98
N GLU A 67 -2.09 -13.32 4.44
CA GLU A 67 -2.93 -14.42 3.94
C GLU A 67 -3.78 -14.01 2.74
N SER A 68 -3.90 -12.71 2.45
CA SER A 68 -4.68 -12.18 1.34
C SER A 68 -4.05 -12.46 -0.03
N GLU A 69 -4.90 -12.54 -1.06
CA GLU A 69 -4.44 -12.64 -2.45
C GLU A 69 -3.71 -11.36 -2.91
N GLU A 70 -4.12 -10.18 -2.43
CA GLU A 70 -3.42 -8.92 -2.73
C GLU A 70 -1.95 -8.98 -2.33
N PHE A 71 -1.64 -9.55 -1.16
CA PHE A 71 -0.26 -9.70 -0.71
C PHE A 71 0.54 -10.58 -1.66
N LEU A 72 -0.03 -11.71 -2.11
CA LEU A 72 0.62 -12.62 -3.07
C LEU A 72 0.82 -11.96 -4.44
N LEU A 73 0.03 -10.97 -4.82
CA LEU A 73 0.14 -10.25 -6.09
C LEU A 73 1.11 -9.06 -6.04
N LEU A 74 1.64 -8.70 -4.87
CA LEU A 74 2.53 -7.55 -4.72
C LEU A 74 3.79 -7.65 -5.60
N PRO A 75 4.25 -6.51 -6.17
CA PRO A 75 5.60 -6.38 -6.72
C PRO A 75 6.66 -6.52 -5.63
N ALA A 76 7.84 -7.02 -5.99
CA ALA A 76 8.94 -7.25 -5.05
C ALA A 76 9.31 -5.99 -4.25
N ALA A 77 9.38 -4.83 -4.88
CA ALA A 77 9.73 -3.57 -4.23
C ALA A 77 8.75 -3.18 -3.12
N GLN A 78 7.44 -3.35 -3.36
CA GLN A 78 6.41 -3.03 -2.36
C GLN A 78 6.42 -4.04 -1.22
N LEU A 79 6.63 -5.32 -1.52
CA LEU A 79 6.76 -6.32 -0.47
C LEU A 79 7.96 -6.04 0.43
N ILE A 80 9.13 -5.72 -0.14
CA ILE A 80 10.34 -5.37 0.62
C ILE A 80 10.05 -4.18 1.54
N ASP A 81 9.44 -3.12 1.01
CA ASP A 81 9.08 -1.93 1.78
C ASP A 81 8.18 -2.25 2.98
N ILE A 82 7.19 -3.14 2.79
CA ILE A 82 6.29 -3.56 3.87
C ILE A 82 7.04 -4.43 4.90
N VAL A 83 7.79 -5.45 4.46
CA VAL A 83 8.43 -6.42 5.38
C VAL A 83 9.65 -5.85 6.10
N SER A 84 10.27 -4.81 5.56
CA SER A 84 11.39 -4.09 6.20
C SER A 84 10.92 -3.00 7.19
N SER A 85 9.62 -2.86 7.41
CA SER A 85 9.08 -1.91 8.39
C SER A 85 9.21 -2.46 9.81
N ASP A 86 9.94 -1.76 10.69
CA ASP A 86 10.06 -2.10 12.12
C ASP A 86 8.73 -2.00 12.89
N GLU A 87 7.72 -1.34 12.31
CA GLU A 87 6.40 -1.14 12.94
C GLU A 87 5.40 -2.28 12.66
N LEU A 88 5.80 -3.36 11.99
CA LEU A 88 4.91 -4.50 11.71
C LEU A 88 4.45 -5.17 13.01
N ASN A 89 3.13 -5.38 13.13
CA ASN A 89 2.54 -6.10 14.26
C ASN A 89 2.64 -7.62 14.06
N VAL A 90 3.87 -8.12 14.05
CA VAL A 90 4.19 -9.55 13.97
C VAL A 90 4.58 -10.10 15.34
N ARG A 91 4.23 -11.37 15.59
CA ARG A 91 4.58 -12.04 16.86
C ARG A 91 6.04 -12.46 16.92
N SER A 92 6.67 -12.60 15.77
CA SER A 92 8.07 -13.01 15.60
C SER A 92 8.53 -12.75 14.16
N GLU A 93 9.85 -12.64 13.96
CA GLU A 93 10.47 -12.59 12.62
C GLU A 93 10.12 -13.80 11.75
N GLU A 94 9.85 -14.95 12.38
CA GLU A 94 9.39 -16.17 11.69
C GLU A 94 8.08 -15.94 10.91
N GLN A 95 7.16 -15.10 11.40
CA GLN A 95 5.92 -14.77 10.67
C GLN A 95 6.22 -14.00 9.38
N THR A 96 7.09 -13.01 9.47
CA THR A 96 7.55 -12.23 8.31
C THR A 96 8.26 -13.13 7.30
N PHE A 97 9.14 -14.02 7.78
CA PHE A 97 9.81 -15.00 6.92
C PHE A 97 8.82 -15.92 6.20
N GLN A 98 7.82 -16.45 6.92
CA GLN A 98 6.77 -17.29 6.33
C GLN A 98 5.95 -16.53 5.28
N ALA A 99 5.62 -15.26 5.51
CA ALA A 99 4.93 -14.42 4.54
C ALA A 99 5.73 -14.27 3.24
N VAL A 100 7.02 -13.93 3.35
CA VAL A 100 7.93 -13.81 2.20
C VAL A 100 8.03 -15.14 1.45
N MET A 101 8.15 -16.26 2.18
CA MET A 101 8.24 -17.59 1.57
C MET A 101 6.95 -17.98 0.84
N SER A 102 5.78 -17.65 1.38
CA SER A 102 4.49 -17.85 0.69
C SER A 102 4.41 -17.02 -0.59
N TRP A 103 4.84 -15.76 -0.55
CA TRP A 103 4.90 -14.90 -1.74
C TRP A 103 5.86 -15.43 -2.81
N VAL A 104 7.04 -15.93 -2.44
CA VAL A 104 7.97 -16.54 -3.40
C VAL A 104 7.41 -17.84 -3.98
N LYS A 105 6.77 -18.67 -3.16
CA LYS A 105 6.13 -19.93 -3.61
C LYS A 105 5.03 -19.70 -4.65
N TYR A 106 4.35 -18.55 -4.61
CA TYR A 106 3.31 -18.22 -5.58
C TYR A 106 3.85 -18.04 -7.00
N ASN A 107 5.03 -17.45 -7.17
CA ASN A 107 5.71 -17.36 -8.47
C ASN A 107 7.22 -17.57 -8.32
N VAL A 108 7.59 -18.84 -8.17
CA VAL A 108 8.96 -19.26 -7.87
C VAL A 108 9.95 -18.88 -8.97
N ALA A 109 9.53 -18.92 -10.23
CA ALA A 109 10.41 -18.67 -11.37
C ALA A 109 10.93 -17.23 -11.40
N GLU A 110 10.04 -16.26 -11.15
CA GLU A 110 10.40 -14.84 -11.21
C GLU A 110 10.86 -14.29 -9.86
N ARG A 111 10.40 -14.85 -8.74
CA ARG A 111 10.59 -14.25 -7.40
C ARG A 111 11.81 -14.74 -6.66
N ARG A 112 12.39 -15.89 -7.05
CA ARG A 112 13.60 -16.43 -6.40
C ARG A 112 14.78 -15.46 -6.39
N GLN A 113 14.94 -14.65 -7.43
CA GLN A 113 16.03 -13.67 -7.53
C GLN A 113 15.92 -12.52 -6.52
N HIS A 114 14.71 -12.25 -6.02
CA HIS A 114 14.45 -11.16 -5.06
C HIS A 114 14.70 -11.57 -3.61
N LEU A 115 14.85 -12.87 -3.32
CA LEU A 115 15.12 -13.36 -1.95
C LEU A 115 16.39 -12.75 -1.34
N ALA A 116 17.42 -12.48 -2.14
CA ALA A 116 18.66 -11.89 -1.65
C ALA A 116 18.52 -10.40 -1.27
N GLN A 117 17.43 -9.74 -1.68
CA GLN A 117 17.16 -8.32 -1.41
C GLN A 117 16.22 -8.11 -0.22
N VAL A 118 15.54 -9.17 0.24
CA VAL A 118 14.69 -9.12 1.43
C VAL A 118 15.60 -9.27 2.65
N HIS A 119 15.93 -8.15 3.29
CA HIS A 119 16.61 -8.13 4.57
C HIS A 119 15.57 -8.11 5.69
N TYR A 120 15.64 -9.11 6.57
CA TYR A 120 14.91 -9.23 7.83
C TYR A 120 15.70 -8.57 8.95
#